data_AF-A0A6B3IHV9-F1
#
_entry.id   AF-A0A6B3IHV9-F1
#
_cell.length_a   1.000
_cell.length_b   1.000
_cell.length_c   1.000
_cell.angle_alpha   90.00
_cell.angle_beta   90.00
_cell.angle_gamma   90.00
#
_symmetry.space_group_name_H-M   'P 1'
#
loop_
_entity.id
_entity.type
_entity.pdbx_description
1 polymer ?
#
loop_
_entity_poly.entity_id
_entity_poly.type
_entity_poly.pdbx_seq_one_letter_code
_entity_poly.pdbx_strand_id
1 'polypeptide(L)' 'DAEIRDAATGRFIDRDKVHPIDFQGSTFSVKGPSITPRTPQGQPLVVSLAHATTPYEFAALSSDVVAITPHDRAGTA' A
#
# COMPACT_ATOMS: atom_id res chain seq x y z
N ASP A 1 -1.90 15.86 10.05
CA ASP A 1 -0.81 15.94 9.07
C ASP A 1 0.49 16.29 9.79
N ALA A 2 1.62 15.71 9.37
CA ALA A 2 2.94 15.96 9.97
C ALA A 2 3.64 17.16 9.31
N GLU A 3 3.18 17.56 8.13
CA GLU A 3 3.68 18.74 7.42
C GLU A 3 2.95 20.00 7.90
N ILE A 4 3.69 20.95 8.49
CA ILE A 4 3.11 22.15 9.14
C ILE A 4 3.47 23.47 8.43
N ARG A 5 4.55 23.50 7.65
CA ARG A 5 4.97 24.66 6.83
C ARG A 5 4.95 26.01 7.58
N ASP A 6 5.42 26.02 8.82
CA ASP A 6 5.43 27.22 9.67
C ASP A 6 6.58 28.15 9.27
N ALA A 7 6.24 29.21 8.53
CA ALA A 7 7.18 30.22 8.08
C ALA A 7 7.70 31.13 9.20
N ALA A 8 6.95 31.30 10.30
CA ALA A 8 7.34 32.16 11.41
C ALA A 8 8.44 31.51 12.27
N THR A 9 8.36 30.19 12.46
CA THR A 9 9.38 29.42 13.21
C THR A 9 10.41 28.74 12.30
N GLY A 10 10.20 28.77 10.98
CA GLY A 10 11.05 28.07 10.00
C GLY A 10 10.91 26.54 10.03
N ARG A 11 9.87 26.01 10.69
CA ARG A 11 9.65 24.57 10.82
C ARG A 11 8.75 24.04 9.71
N PHE A 12 9.24 23.07 8.94
CA PHE A 12 8.43 22.42 7.91
C PHE A 12 7.64 21.20 8.42
N ILE A 13 8.22 20.43 9.34
CA ILE A 13 7.66 19.17 9.87
C ILE A 13 7.45 19.26 11.38
N ASP A 14 6.33 18.72 11.83
CA ASP A 14 6.07 18.39 13.23
C ASP A 14 6.66 17.01 13.55
N ARG A 15 7.80 17.01 14.26
CA ARG A 15 8.58 15.80 14.55
C ARG A 15 7.81 14.80 15.41
N ASP A 16 6.92 15.29 16.27
CA ASP A 16 6.13 14.46 17.17
C ASP A 16 5.06 13.64 16.42
N LYS A 17 4.81 13.99 15.15
CA LYS A 17 3.87 13.29 14.25
C LYS A 17 4.57 12.37 13.25
N VAL A 18 5.89 12.19 13.38
CA VAL A 18 6.68 11.27 12.55
C VAL A 18 7.08 10.07 13.38
N HIS A 19 6.61 8.88 12.98
CA HIS A 19 6.77 7.66 13.76
C HIS A 19 7.57 6.61 12.98
N PRO A 20 8.64 6.05 13.56
CA PRO A 20 9.27 4.85 13.01
C PRO A 20 8.29 3.68 13.07
N ILE A 21 8.41 2.76 12.12
CA ILE A 21 7.58 1.55 12.09
C ILE A 21 8.24 0.37 12.78
N ASP A 22 9.59 0.38 12.89
CA ASP A 22 10.40 -0.62 13.60
C ASP A 22 10.00 -2.07 13.31
N PHE A 23 9.68 -2.35 12.04
CA PHE A 23 9.22 -3.65 11.59
C PHE A 23 10.36 -4.65 11.50
N GLN A 24 10.18 -5.84 12.09
CA GLN A 24 11.05 -6.99 11.90
C GLN A 24 10.20 -8.22 11.53
N GLY A 25 10.47 -8.80 10.36
CA GLY A 25 9.84 -10.01 9.87
C GLY A 25 10.86 -11.04 9.42
N SER A 26 10.38 -12.19 8.96
CA SER A 26 11.23 -13.29 8.49
C SER A 26 12.13 -12.92 7.30
N THR A 27 11.70 -11.96 6.49
CA THR A 27 12.35 -11.59 5.22
C THR A 27 12.86 -10.15 5.21
N PHE A 28 12.24 -9.25 5.96
CA PHE A 28 12.57 -7.82 5.96
C PHE A 28 12.71 -7.28 7.37
N SER A 29 13.63 -6.32 7.53
CA SER A 29 13.77 -5.47 8.72
C SER A 29 13.76 -4.01 8.24
N VAL A 30 12.81 -3.22 8.71
CA VAL A 30 12.54 -1.86 8.23
C VAL A 30 12.32 -0.92 9.42
N LYS A 31 13.21 0.04 9.62
CA LYS A 31 13.11 1.06 10.68
C LYS A 31 11.95 2.05 10.43
N GLY A 32 11.76 2.48 9.17
CA GLY A 32 10.94 3.65 8.86
C GLY A 32 11.57 4.96 9.39
N PRO A 33 10.85 6.09 9.39
CA PRO A 33 9.51 6.34 8.82
C PRO A 33 9.53 6.38 7.28
N SER A 34 8.37 6.59 6.65
CA SER A 34 8.33 6.98 5.23
C SER A 34 9.14 8.27 5.00
N ILE A 35 9.95 8.32 3.94
CA ILE A 35 10.69 9.52 3.53
C ILE A 35 9.80 10.53 2.78
N THR A 36 8.60 10.11 2.39
CA THR A 36 7.60 10.96 1.73
C THR A 36 6.44 11.28 2.67
N PRO A 37 5.85 12.49 2.59
CA PRO A 37 4.60 12.81 3.28
C PRO A 37 3.47 11.87 2.90
N ARG A 38 2.45 11.78 3.77
CA ARG A 38 1.25 10.98 3.49
C ARG A 38 0.55 11.54 2.25
N THR A 39 0.36 10.70 1.24
CA THR A 39 -0.40 11.09 0.04
C THR A 39 -1.89 11.24 0.37
N PRO A 40 -2.66 12.00 -0.42
CA PRO A 40 -4.11 12.15 -0.19
C PRO A 40 -4.88 10.82 -0.12
N GLN A 41 -4.42 9.82 -0.87
CA GLN A 41 -5.03 8.49 -0.90
C GLN A 41 -4.63 7.62 0.30
N GLY A 42 -3.50 7.91 0.95
CA GLY A 42 -2.94 7.12 2.05
C GLY A 42 -2.35 5.78 1.60
N GLN A 43 -3.17 4.93 0.98
CA GLN A 43 -2.79 3.66 0.38
C GLN A 43 -3.28 3.62 -1.08
N PRO A 44 -2.40 3.39 -2.07
CA PRO A 44 -2.82 3.24 -3.45
C PRO A 44 -3.60 1.93 -3.62
N LEU A 45 -4.45 1.87 -4.66
CA LEU A 45 -5.16 0.64 -5.03
C LEU A 45 -4.17 -0.49 -5.36
N VAL A 46 -4.39 -1.65 -4.75
CA VAL A 46 -3.67 -2.88 -5.04
C VAL A 46 -4.44 -3.65 -6.11
N VAL A 47 -3.89 -3.69 -7.32
CA VAL A 47 -4.45 -4.44 -8.45
C VAL A 47 -3.61 -5.69 -8.68
N SER A 48 -4.25 -6.85 -8.85
CA SER A 48 -3.55 -8.11 -9.12
C SER A 48 -4.25 -8.94 -10.19
N LEU A 49 -3.47 -9.67 -10.99
CA LEU A 49 -3.97 -10.63 -11.96
C LEU A 49 -4.13 -12.00 -11.29
N ALA A 50 -5.37 -12.45 -11.13
CA ALA A 50 -5.67 -13.79 -10.68
C ALA A 50 -5.90 -14.72 -11.87
N HIS A 51 -5.04 -15.73 -11.99
CA HIS A 51 -5.01 -16.66 -13.12
C HIS A 51 -4.69 -18.11 -12.71
N ALA A 52 -4.51 -18.35 -11.41
CA ALA A 52 -4.23 -19.64 -10.79
C ALA A 52 -4.56 -19.59 -9.30
N THR A 53 -4.63 -20.75 -8.63
CA THR A 53 -5.06 -20.86 -7.22
C THR A 53 -4.31 -19.90 -6.29
N THR A 54 -2.97 -19.88 -6.31
CA THR A 54 -2.19 -19.01 -5.42
C THR A 54 -2.43 -17.51 -5.67
N PRO A 55 -2.41 -16.99 -6.91
CA PRO A 55 -2.86 -15.63 -7.19
C PRO A 55 -4.31 -15.33 -6.76
N TYR A 56 -5.24 -16.29 -6.83
CA TYR A 56 -6.62 -16.11 -6.32
C TYR A 56 -6.64 -15.95 -4.80
N GLU A 57 -5.91 -16.79 -4.07
CA GLU A 57 -5.81 -16.72 -2.60
C GLU A 57 -5.17 -15.41 -2.14
N PHE A 58 -4.08 -14.98 -2.80
CA PHE A 58 -3.47 -13.69 -2.54
C PHE A 58 -4.43 -12.53 -2.79
N ALA A 59 -5.11 -12.53 -3.94
CA ALA A 59 -6.02 -11.48 -4.33
C ALA A 59 -7.22 -11.36 -3.38
N ALA A 60 -7.76 -12.49 -2.90
CA ALA A 60 -8.86 -12.53 -1.94
C ALA A 60 -8.52 -11.87 -0.59
N LEU A 61 -7.25 -11.87 -0.20
CA LEU A 61 -6.80 -11.32 1.08
C LEU A 61 -6.27 -9.88 0.97
N SER A 62 -5.74 -9.49 -0.21
CA SER A 62 -4.84 -8.33 -0.30
C SER A 62 -5.12 -7.37 -1.47
N SER A 63 -6.05 -7.67 -2.39
CA SER A 63 -6.30 -6.82 -3.57
C SER A 63 -7.59 -6.02 -3.46
N ASP A 64 -7.55 -4.77 -3.93
CA ASP A 64 -8.74 -3.93 -4.11
C ASP A 64 -9.44 -4.23 -5.45
N VAL A 65 -8.65 -4.57 -6.48
CA VAL A 65 -9.16 -4.91 -7.82
C VAL A 65 -8.49 -6.18 -8.31
N VAL A 66 -9.32 -7.13 -8.76
CA VAL A 66 -8.86 -8.39 -9.33
C VAL A 66 -9.11 -8.38 -10.84
N ALA A 67 -8.02 -8.42 -11.61
CA ALA A 67 -8.10 -8.75 -13.02
C ALA A 67 -8.20 -10.27 -13.16
N ILE A 68 -9.23 -10.77 -13.83
CA ILE A 68 -9.41 -12.20 -14.11
C ILE A 68 -9.02 -12.50 -15.55
N THR A 69 -8.38 -13.65 -15.77
CA THR A 69 -8.19 -14.18 -17.13
C THR A 69 -9.49 -14.83 -17.59
N PRO A 70 -10.13 -14.34 -18.67
CA PRO A 70 -11.32 -14.98 -19.20
C PRO A 70 -11.00 -16.41 -19.62
N HIS A 71 -11.91 -17.34 -19.34
CA HIS A 71 -11.89 -18.66 -19.93
C HIS A 71 -12.82 -18.70 -21.14
N ASP A 72 -12.48 -19.54 -22.10
CA ASP A 72 -13.30 -19.85 -23.26
C ASP A 72 -14.72 -20.14 -22.79
N ARG A 73 -15.71 -19.57 -23.47
CA ARG A 73 -17.12 -19.80 -23.18
C ARG A 73 -17.59 -21.16 -23.71
N ALA A 74 -16.79 -22.21 -23.54
CA ALA A 74 -17.22 -23.58 -23.82
C ALA A 74 -18.23 -24.00 -22.73
N GLY A 75 -19.46 -23.50 -22.88
CA GLY A 75 -20.49 -23.54 -21.85
C GLY A 75 -21.61 -22.51 -21.99
N THR A 76 -21.59 -21.62 -22.99
CA THR A 76 -22.85 -21.07 -23.51
C THR A 76 -23.06 -21.58 -24.91
N ALA A 77 -24.18 -22.30 -25.05
CA ALA A 77 -24.66 -22.87 -26.30
C ALA A 77 -24.49 -21.95 -27.51
#